data_AF-A0A5E4IG42-F1
#
_entry.id   AF-A0A5E4IG42-F1
#
_cell.length_a   1.000
_cell.length_b   1.000
_cell.length_c   1.000
_cell.angle_alpha   90.00
_cell.angle_beta   90.00
_cell.angle_gamma   90.00
#
_symmetry.space_group_name_H-M   'P 1'
#
loop_
_entity.id
_entity.type
_entity.pdbx_description
1 polymer ?
#
loop_
_entity_poly.entity_id
_entity_poly.type
_entity_poly.pdbx_seq_one_letter_code
_entity_poly.pdbx_strand_id
1 'polypeptide(L)'
;MIIMLMSNREGDASYCVRLFPAGLDFDAVYREIDSQYLKPSTDEDQKIWITYIEEGIGRLEEDYGITIPIADKVSELADEYRERLYHKLSSPQKS
;
A
#
# COMPACT_ATOMS: atom_id res chain seq x y z
N MET A 1 -8.17 -8.21 5.35
CA MET A 1 -9.26 -8.36 4.36
C MET A 1 -9.31 -7.19 3.38
N ILE A 2 -9.14 -5.94 3.81
CA ILE A 2 -9.18 -4.75 2.92
C ILE A 2 -7.93 -4.61 2.04
N ILE A 3 -6.75 -4.92 2.59
CA ILE A 3 -5.45 -4.81 1.88
C ILE A 3 -5.39 -5.66 0.60
N MET A 4 -6.04 -6.84 0.63
CA MET A 4 -6.08 -7.75 -0.52
C MET A 4 -6.81 -7.16 -1.74
N LEU A 5 -7.75 -6.23 -1.51
CA LEU A 5 -8.54 -5.60 -2.58
C LEU A 5 -7.78 -4.46 -3.28
N MET A 6 -6.81 -3.85 -2.60
CA MET A 6 -5.99 -2.75 -3.16
C MET A 6 -4.73 -3.26 -3.88
N SER A 7 -4.32 -4.50 -3.60
CA SER A 7 -3.08 -5.11 -4.11
C SER A 7 -3.22 -5.73 -5.52
N ASN A 8 -4.23 -5.28 -6.29
CA ASN A 8 -4.30 -5.47 -7.74
C ASN A 8 -4.46 -6.93 -8.22
N ARG A 9 -5.29 -7.75 -7.55
CA ARG A 9 -5.81 -8.99 -8.14
C ARG A 9 -6.78 -8.63 -9.26
N GLU A 10 -6.73 -9.31 -10.41
CA GLU A 10 -7.68 -9.07 -11.52
C GLU A 10 -9.13 -9.10 -11.01
N GLY A 11 -9.86 -8.00 -11.21
CA GLY A 11 -11.25 -7.80 -10.77
C GLY A 11 -11.42 -6.91 -9.53
N ASP A 12 -10.39 -6.74 -8.69
CA ASP A 12 -10.52 -6.06 -7.40
C ASP A 12 -10.63 -4.52 -7.52
N ALA A 13 -10.00 -3.91 -8.54
CA ALA A 13 -10.12 -2.46 -8.77
C ALA A 13 -11.58 -2.03 -9.01
N SER A 14 -12.32 -2.80 -9.82
CA SER A 14 -13.75 -2.56 -10.08
C SER A 14 -14.62 -2.75 -8.83
N TYR A 15 -14.18 -3.59 -7.90
CA TYR A 15 -14.86 -3.85 -6.64
C TYR A 15 -14.58 -2.75 -5.61
N CYS A 16 -13.35 -2.23 -5.54
CA CYS A 16 -12.99 -1.06 -4.73
C CYS A 16 -13.79 0.19 -5.14
N VAL A 17 -13.92 0.44 -6.44
CA VAL A 17 -14.74 1.57 -6.96
C VAL A 17 -16.23 1.41 -6.61
N ARG A 18 -16.74 0.18 -6.48
CA ARG A 18 -18.12 -0.07 -6.04
C ARG A 18 -18.34 0.08 -4.53
N LEU A 19 -17.29 -0.09 -3.72
CA LEU A 19 -17.33 0.12 -2.27
C LEU A 19 -17.09 1.59 -1.89
N PHE A 20 -16.50 2.38 -2.78
CA PHE A 20 -16.28 3.82 -2.61
C PHE A 20 -17.54 4.62 -2.20
N PRO A 21 -18.71 4.42 -2.84
CA PRO A 21 -19.95 5.10 -2.46
C PRO A 21 -20.57 4.56 -1.16
N ALA A 22 -20.11 3.42 -0.64
CA ALA A 22 -20.74 2.73 0.49
C ALA A 22 -20.27 3.21 1.87
N GLY A 23 -19.47 4.28 1.95
CA GLY A 23 -18.99 4.83 3.22
C GLY A 23 -17.80 4.09 3.79
N LEU A 24 -16.81 3.76 2.94
CA LEU A 24 -15.55 3.18 3.39
C LEU A 24 -14.84 4.16 4.34
N ASP A 25 -14.60 3.73 5.58
CA ASP A 25 -13.81 4.49 6.55
C ASP A 25 -12.32 4.36 6.18
N PHE A 26 -11.83 5.29 5.36
CA PHE A 26 -10.43 5.33 4.94
C PHE A 26 -9.46 5.45 6.11
N ASP A 27 -9.85 6.08 7.22
CA ASP A 27 -9.00 6.14 8.40
C ASP A 27 -8.87 4.76 9.05
N ALA A 28 -9.93 3.96 9.09
CA ALA A 28 -9.85 2.56 9.52
C ALA A 28 -8.99 1.70 8.59
N VAL A 29 -9.09 1.92 7.27
CA VAL A 29 -8.24 1.24 6.29
C VAL A 29 -6.77 1.58 6.52
N TYR A 30 -6.45 2.87 6.68
CA TYR A 30 -5.09 3.31 6.93
C TYR A 30 -4.56 2.76 8.26
N ARG A 31 -5.34 2.78 9.34
CA ARG A 31 -4.93 2.19 10.63
C ARG A 31 -4.57 0.71 10.50
N GLU A 32 -5.33 -0.05 9.71
CA GLU A 32 -5.03 -1.46 9.47
C GLU A 32 -3.72 -1.63 8.67
N ILE A 33 -3.54 -0.85 7.60
CA ILE A 33 -2.31 -0.82 6.79
C ILE A 33 -1.10 -0.51 7.69
N ASP A 34 -1.16 0.58 8.44
CA ASP A 34 -0.10 1.02 9.35
C ASP A 34 0.22 -0.04 10.40
N SER A 35 -0.81 -0.65 11.02
CA SER A 35 -0.61 -1.71 12.01
C SER A 35 0.08 -2.95 11.44
N GLN A 36 -0.17 -3.30 10.18
CA GLN A 36 0.49 -4.43 9.52
C GLN A 36 1.90 -4.07 9.06
N TYR A 37 2.10 -2.83 8.61
CA TYR A 37 3.40 -2.31 8.21
C TYR A 37 4.36 -2.22 9.40
N LEU A 38 3.89 -1.80 10.57
CA LEU A 38 4.69 -1.66 11.79
C LEU A 38 4.95 -3.00 12.50
N LYS A 39 4.24 -4.08 12.15
CA LYS A 39 4.52 -5.39 12.75
C LYS A 39 5.98 -5.77 12.49
N PRO A 40 6.73 -6.18 13.54
CA PRO A 40 8.08 -6.69 13.36
C PRO A 40 8.00 -8.01 12.59
N SER A 41 8.18 -7.93 11.28
CA SER A 41 8.43 -9.08 10.43
C SER A 41 9.95 -9.26 10.31
N THR A 42 10.42 -10.49 10.46
CA THR A 42 11.82 -10.85 10.17
C THR A 42 12.13 -10.85 8.67
N ASP A 43 11.08 -10.66 7.86
CA ASP A 43 11.12 -10.72 6.42
C ASP A 43 10.61 -9.38 5.86
N GLU A 44 11.53 -8.60 5.30
CA GLU A 44 11.23 -7.32 4.66
C GLU A 44 10.55 -7.52 3.30
N ASP A 45 10.68 -8.70 2.68
CA ASP A 45 9.96 -9.04 1.45
C ASP A 45 8.45 -9.14 1.75
N GLN A 46 8.09 -9.46 2.99
CA GLN A 46 6.71 -9.39 3.47
C GLN A 46 6.18 -7.96 3.64
N LYS A 47 6.96 -6.89 3.38
CA LYS A 47 6.45 -5.51 3.36
C LYS A 47 6.32 -4.93 1.95
N ILE A 48 6.71 -5.67 0.90
CA ILE A 48 6.57 -5.25 -0.51
C ILE A 48 5.12 -4.92 -0.89
N TRP A 49 4.13 -5.46 -0.17
CA TRP A 49 2.73 -5.15 -0.41
C TRP A 49 2.41 -3.65 -0.28
N ILE A 50 3.18 -2.86 0.48
CA ILE A 50 2.91 -1.42 0.61
C ILE A 50 3.08 -0.69 -0.73
N THR A 51 4.08 -1.07 -1.52
CA THR A 51 4.32 -0.48 -2.84
C THR A 51 3.23 -0.89 -3.83
N TYR A 52 2.71 -2.12 -3.71
CA TYR A 52 1.57 -2.57 -4.51
C TYR A 52 0.27 -1.84 -4.16
N ILE A 53 0.03 -1.52 -2.88
CA ILE A 53 -1.12 -0.71 -2.48
C ILE A 53 -1.00 0.70 -3.07
N GLU A 54 0.18 1.33 -2.95
CA GLU A 54 0.43 2.66 -3.50
C GLU A 54 0.17 2.70 -5.01
N GLU A 55 0.72 1.76 -5.77
CA GLU A 55 0.47 1.66 -7.21
C GLU A 55 -1.02 1.41 -7.53
N GLY A 56 -1.71 0.63 -6.69
CA GLY A 56 -3.15 0.39 -6.81
C GLY A 56 -3.97 1.66 -6.61
N ILE A 57 -3.59 2.47 -5.63
CA ILE A 57 -4.17 3.81 -5.41
C ILE A 57 -3.90 4.70 -6.62
N GLY A 58 -2.65 4.82 -7.07
CA GLY A 58 -2.30 5.66 -8.22
C GLY A 58 -3.09 5.32 -9.48
N ARG A 59 -3.24 4.03 -9.82
CA ARG A 59 -4.10 3.59 -10.93
C ARG A 59 -5.55 3.98 -10.74
N LEU A 60 -6.09 3.83 -9.54
CA LEU A 60 -7.47 4.23 -9.26
C LEU A 60 -7.66 5.74 -9.47
N GLU A 61 -6.71 6.56 -9.04
CA GLU A 61 -6.77 8.01 -9.23
C GLU A 61 -6.61 8.41 -10.70
N GLU A 62 -5.66 7.80 -11.41
CA GLU A 62 -5.38 8.09 -12.82
C GLU A 62 -6.48 7.58 -13.77
N ASP A 63 -6.88 6.31 -13.64
CA ASP A 63 -7.80 5.66 -14.58
C ASP A 63 -9.26 6.08 -14.37
N TYR A 64 -9.63 6.45 -13.13
CA TYR A 64 -11.01 6.75 -12.76
C TYR A 64 -11.23 8.17 -12.25
N GLY A 65 -10.18 8.99 -12.13
CA GLY A 65 -10.27 10.38 -11.70
C GLY A 65 -10.82 10.56 -10.28
N ILE A 66 -10.72 9.52 -9.44
CA ILE A 66 -11.13 9.58 -8.03
C ILE A 66 -9.95 10.02 -7.17
N THR A 67 -10.20 10.68 -6.05
CA THR A 67 -9.15 10.99 -5.06
C THR A 67 -9.30 10.06 -3.88
N ILE A 68 -8.22 9.36 -3.51
CA ILE A 68 -8.18 8.47 -2.36
C ILE A 68 -7.64 9.27 -1.15
N PRO A 69 -8.44 9.50 -0.08
CA PRO A 69 -8.03 10.36 1.03
C PRO A 69 -6.76 9.92 1.81
N ILE A 70 -6.31 8.68 1.61
CA ILE A 70 -5.13 8.11 2.28
C ILE A 70 -3.93 7.90 1.34
N ALA A 71 -4.03 8.37 0.09
CA ALA A 71 -2.97 8.20 -0.92
C ALA A 71 -1.61 8.69 -0.40
N ASP A 72 -1.53 9.95 0.02
CA ASP A 72 -0.30 10.57 0.52
C ASP A 72 0.34 9.76 1.66
N LYS A 73 -0.48 9.32 2.63
CA LYS A 73 0.01 8.57 3.79
C LYS A 73 0.52 7.18 3.39
N VAL A 74 -0.09 6.55 2.39
CA VAL A 74 0.38 5.26 1.86
C VAL A 74 1.69 5.45 1.09
N SER A 75 1.82 6.52 0.32
CA SER A 75 3.06 6.88 -0.36
C SER A 75 4.22 7.10 0.61
N GLU A 76 3.99 7.79 1.72
CA GLU A 76 5.00 7.96 2.77
C GLU A 76 5.54 6.62 3.30
N LEU A 77 4.65 5.65 3.55
CA LEU A 77 5.05 4.30 4.00
C LEU A 77 5.81 3.55 2.89
N ALA A 78 5.39 3.70 1.63
CA ALA A 78 6.07 3.07 0.50
C ALA A 78 7.47 3.65 0.27
N ASP A 79 7.65 4.95 0.42
CA ASP A 79 8.94 5.62 0.31
C ASP A 79 9.89 5.23 1.45
N GLU A 80 9.42 5.19 2.69
CA GLU A 80 10.21 4.67 3.81
C GLU A 80 10.67 3.22 3.53
N TYR A 81 9.78 2.38 2.98
CA TYR A 81 10.14 1.02 2.61
C TYR A 81 11.22 0.97 1.51
N ARG A 82 11.07 1.78 0.45
CA ARG A 82 12.07 1.88 -0.63
C ARG A 82 13.41 2.33 -0.09
N GLU A 83 13.45 3.37 0.75
CA GLU A 83 14.69 3.86 1.36
C GLU A 83 15.40 2.77 2.17
N ARG A 84 14.66 2.03 3.00
CA ARG A 84 15.23 0.89 3.74
C ARG A 84 15.79 -0.18 2.81
N LEU A 85 15.05 -0.53 1.75
CA LEU A 85 15.49 -1.50 0.76
C LEU A 85 16.76 -1.03 0.04
N TYR A 86 16.81 0.25 -0.38
CA TYR A 86 18.01 0.85 -0.98
C TYR A 86 19.20 0.81 -0.02
N HIS A 87 19.03 1.15 1.25
CA HIS A 87 20.09 1.06 2.26
C HIS A 87 20.63 -0.36 2.42
N LYS A 88 19.76 -1.37 2.42
CA LYS A 88 20.16 -2.78 2.51
C LYS A 88 20.93 -3.24 1.27
N LEU A 89 20.44 -2.89 0.07
CA LEU A 89 21.08 -3.26 -1.19
C LEU A 89 22.40 -2.52 -1.44
N SER A 90 22.53 -1.29 -0.93
CA SER A 90 23.74 -0.46 -1.06
C SER A 90 24.80 -0.77 0.00
N SER A 91 24.44 -1.49 1.06
CA SER A 91 25.39 -1.95 2.07
C SER A 91 26.25 -3.08 1.50
N PRO A 92 27.59 -2.98 1.49
CA PRO A 92 28.44 -4.06 1.00
C PRO A 92 28.18 -5.32 1.82
N GLN A 93 27.81 -6.42 1.16
CA GLN A 93 27.70 -7.72 1.82
C GLN A 93 29.06 -8.04 2.45
N LYS A 94 29.15 -7.93 3.78
CA LYS A 94 30.28 -8.48 4.52
C LYS A 94 30.17 -10.00 4.41
N SER A 95 30.95 -10.56 3.50
CA SER A 95 31.26 -12.00 3.42
C SER A 95 32.06 -12.46 4.64
#